data_AF-X0ZWV5-F1
#
_entry.id   AF-X0ZWV5-F1
#
_cell.length_a   1.000
_cell.length_b   1.000
_cell.length_c   1.000
_cell.angle_alpha   90.00
_cell.angle_beta   90.00
_cell.angle_gamma   90.00
#
_symmetry.space_group_name_H-M   'P 1'
#
loop_
_entity.id
_entity.type
_entity.pdbx_description
1 polymer ?
#
loop_
_entity_poly.entity_id
_entity_poly.type
_entity_poly.pdbx_seq_one_letter_code
_entity_poly.pdbx_strand_id
1 'polypeptide(L)' 'MNYCDQNEYELQKVVYVGNDLNDLEVIQIVGFPVAPADAHADIKSLAKLVTK' A
#
# COMPACT_ATOMS: atom_id res chain seq x y z
N MET A 1 -1.08 12.76 12.47
CA MET A 1 -2.48 13.06 12.11
C MET A 1 -2.92 11.94 11.16
N ASN A 2 -3.95 11.16 11.52
CA ASN A 2 -4.36 9.97 10.75
C ASN A 2 -5.53 10.34 9.82
N TYR A 3 -5.24 10.59 8.54
CA TYR A 3 -6.22 11.10 7.55
C TYR A 3 -7.42 10.17 7.39
N CYS A 4 -7.20 8.86 7.41
CA CYS A 4 -8.27 7.89 7.26
C CYS A 4 -9.23 7.93 8.46
N ASP A 5 -8.69 7.96 9.68
CA ASP A 5 -9.51 8.06 10.90
C ASP A 5 -10.34 9.35 10.92
N GLN A 6 -9.76 10.46 10.50
CA GLN A 6 -10.45 11.77 10.47
C GLN A 6 -11.61 11.84 9.48
N ASN A 7 -11.61 10.97 8.47
CA ASN A 7 -12.63 10.94 7.42
C ASN A 7 -13.45 9.64 7.45
N GLU A 8 -13.34 8.84 8.53
CA GLU A 8 -14.05 7.57 8.70
C GLU A 8 -13.80 6.57 7.54
N TYR A 9 -12.59 6.60 6.96
CA TYR A 9 -12.18 5.64 5.94
C TYR A 9 -11.56 4.40 6.58
N GLU A 10 -12.17 3.24 6.35
CA GLU A 10 -11.59 1.96 6.73
C GLU A 10 -10.36 1.65 5.87
N LEU A 11 -9.18 1.46 6.48
CA LEU A 11 -7.95 1.10 5.76
C LEU A 11 -8.11 -0.16 4.90
N GLN A 12 -8.99 -1.09 5.29
CA GLN A 12 -9.33 -2.30 4.53
C GLN A 12 -10.06 -2.03 3.21
N LYS A 13 -10.52 -0.79 2.98
CA LYS A 13 -11.12 -0.32 1.72
C LYS A 13 -10.23 0.66 0.96
N VAL A 14 -8.98 0.83 1.40
CA VAL A 14 -8.00 1.74 0.79
C VAL A 14 -7.11 0.99 -0.19
N VAL A 15 -6.92 1.59 -1.36
CA VAL A 15 -5.84 1.27 -2.29
C VAL A 15 -4.64 2.14 -1.95
N TYR A 16 -3.48 1.52 -1.81
CA TYR A 16 -2.22 2.24 -1.65
C TYR A 16 -1.20 1.74 -2.66
N VAL A 17 -0.50 2.68 -3.31
CA VAL A 17 0.54 2.39 -4.29
C VAL A 17 1.87 2.78 -3.66
N GLY A 18 2.72 1.78 -3.37
CA GLY A 18 4.03 1.98 -2.75
C GLY A 18 5.15 1.39 -3.62
N ASN A 19 6.34 1.98 -3.55
CA ASN A 19 7.49 1.62 -4.36
C ASN A 19 8.67 1.08 -3.53
N ASP A 20 8.90 1.65 -2.34
CA ASP A 20 10.15 1.51 -1.60
C ASP A 20 9.94 0.95 -0.19
N LEU A 21 11.04 0.60 0.49
CA LEU A 21 11.00 -0.02 1.82
C LEU A 21 10.33 0.85 2.90
N ASN A 22 10.33 2.18 2.75
CA ASN A 22 9.62 3.06 3.67
C ASN A 22 8.09 2.95 3.55
N ASP A 23 7.58 2.27 2.52
CA ASP A 23 6.15 2.04 2.31
C ASP A 23 5.66 0.75 3.00
N LEU A 24 6.55 -0.06 3.57
CA LEU A 24 6.24 -1.38 4.14
C LEU A 24 5.11 -1.34 5.17
N GLU A 25 5.16 -0.39 6.11
CA GLU A 25 4.14 -0.29 7.15
C GLU A 25 2.75 -0.02 6.54
N VAL A 26 2.67 0.80 5.49
CA VAL A 26 1.39 1.12 4.83
C VAL A 26 0.89 -0.07 4.02
N ILE A 27 1.78 -0.71 3.24
CA ILE A 27 1.47 -1.90 2.44
C ILE A 27 0.91 -3.04 3.31
N GLN A 28 1.39 -3.18 4.56
CA GLN A 28 0.94 -4.21 5.49
C GLN A 28 -0.45 -3.94 6.12
N ILE A 29 -0.92 -2.70 6.16
CA ILE A 29 -2.16 -2.34 6.86
C ILE A 29 -3.34 -2.04 5.93
N VAL A 30 -3.10 -1.71 4.66
CA VAL A 30 -4.17 -1.39 3.71
C VAL A 30 -4.85 -2.63 3.13
N GLY A 31 -6.09 -2.47 2.72
CA GLY A 31 -6.88 -3.55 2.13
C GLY A 31 -6.45 -3.90 0.71
N PHE A 32 -5.85 -2.98 -0.04
CA PHE A 32 -5.43 -3.24 -1.42
C PHE A 32 -4.06 -2.60 -1.73
N PRO A 33 -2.96 -3.25 -1.31
CA PRO A 33 -1.61 -2.79 -1.66
C PRO A 33 -1.30 -3.04 -3.14
N VAL A 34 -0.69 -2.07 -3.79
CA VAL A 34 -0.27 -2.09 -5.20
C VAL A 34 1.19 -1.64 -5.29
N ALA A 35 1.95 -2.25 -6.19
CA ALA A 35 3.33 -1.90 -6.45
C ALA A 35 3.54 -1.52 -7.93
N PRO A 36 4.30 -0.46 -8.25
CA PRO A 36 4.85 -0.25 -9.57
C PRO A 36 5.71 -1.43 -10.06
N ALA A 37 5.87 -1.58 -11.38
CA ALA A 37 6.67 -2.65 -11.98
C ALA A 37 8.16 -2.62 -11.52
N ASP A 38 8.67 -1.41 -11.31
CA ASP A 38 10.03 -1.09 -10.88
C ASP A 38 10.20 -1.00 -9.36
N ALA A 39 9.15 -1.28 -8.59
CA ALA A 39 9.21 -1.26 -7.13
C ALA A 39 10.21 -2.28 -6.55
N HIS A 40 10.65 -1.99 -5.32
CA HIS A 40 11.50 -2.85 -4.53
C HIS A 40 10.89 -4.26 -4.41
N ALA A 41 11.74 -5.29 -4.42
CA ALA A 41 11.29 -6.69 -4.43
C ALA A 41 10.36 -7.02 -3.25
N ASP A 42 10.69 -6.53 -2.05
CA ASP A 42 9.87 -6.73 -0.86
C ASP A 42 8.47 -6.11 -0.99
N ILE A 43 8.36 -4.94 -1.62
CA ILE A 43 7.08 -4.28 -1.86
C ILE A 43 6.24 -5.06 -2.88
N LYS A 44 6.86 -5.51 -3.98
CA LYS A 44 6.19 -6.38 -4.96
C LYS A 44 5.72 -7.70 -4.35
N SER A 45 6.47 -8.25 -3.40
CA SER A 45 6.11 -9.52 -2.73
C SER A 45 4.86 -9.42 -1.85
N LEU A 46 4.53 -8.22 -1.39
CA LEU A 46 3.37 -7.94 -0.51
C LEU A 46 2.18 -7.32 -1.26
N ALA A 47 2.39 -6.88 -2.51
CA ALA A 47 1.34 -6.24 -3.30
C ALA A 47 0.32 -7.25 -3.84
N LYS A 48 -0.96 -6.85 -3.85
CA LYS A 48 -2.04 -7.60 -4.51
C LYS A 48 -2.03 -7.40 -6.03
N LEU A 49 -1.45 -6.31 -6.50
CA LEU A 49 -1.30 -5.98 -7.90
C LEU A 49 0.07 -5.35 -8.13
N VAL A 50 0.79 -5.82 -9.15
CA VAL A 50 1.96 -5.13 -9.70
C VAL A 50 1.54 -4.52 -11.04
N THR A 51 1.84 -3.23 -11.25
CA THR A 51 1.49 -2.56 -12.51
C THR A 51 2.32 -3.09 -13.68
N LYS A 52 1.87 -2.81 -14.91
CA LYS A 52 2.61 -3.15 -16.14
C LYS A 52 3.66 -2.09 -16.46
#